data_AF-A0A954JQF2-F1
#
_entry.id   AF-A0A954JQF2-F1
#
_cell.length_a   1.000
_cell.length_b   1.000
_cell.length_c   1.000
_cell.angle_alpha   90.00
_cell.angle_beta   90.00
_cell.angle_gamma   90.00
#
_symmetry.space_group_name_H-M   'P 1'
#
loop_
_entity.id
_entity.type
_entity.pdbx_description
1 polymer ?
#
loop_
_entity_poly.entity_id
_entity_poly.type
_entity_poly.pdbx_seq_one_letter_code
_entity_poly.pdbx_strand_id
1 'polypeptide(L)'
;MDPQDLPPHVTFPSGPASPCPACGGTETRRFYRLESIPVHSCVLLKDAQSAREFPTADLELAACQDCGFLFNPLFDEARIDYSEDYEETQGYSGTFRAFLDATIANQLANRDAAGALILEIGCGRGDFLEQICRAADARGIGIDPSSTAGRVDPTAGRGLRFLHEEYSEKHLALDPRMIACRHTLEHLYRVRDLVALIRKHLDAGQGRWTFFEVPDSLRILNEGAFWDVYY
;
A
#
# COMPACT_ATOMS: atom_id res chain seq x y z
N MET A 1 10.96 0.53 29.58
CA MET A 1 11.17 -0.91 29.39
C MET A 1 12.67 -1.11 29.37
N ASP A 2 13.21 -2.00 30.20
CA ASP A 2 14.65 -2.30 30.15
C ASP A 2 14.92 -3.07 28.84
N PRO A 3 15.96 -2.76 28.05
CA PRO A 3 16.33 -3.58 26.89
C PRO A 3 16.45 -5.08 27.17
N GLN A 4 16.69 -5.46 28.44
CA GLN A 4 16.74 -6.85 28.88
C GLN A 4 15.37 -7.56 28.94
N ASP A 5 14.26 -6.80 28.87
CA ASP A 5 12.89 -7.34 28.88
C ASP A 5 12.38 -7.68 27.47
N LEU A 6 13.16 -7.43 26.42
CA LEU A 6 12.75 -7.65 25.04
C LEU A 6 12.87 -9.13 24.64
N PRO A 7 12.00 -9.62 23.74
CA PRO A 7 12.15 -10.96 23.19
C PRO A 7 13.54 -11.17 22.58
N PRO A 8 14.11 -12.38 22.69
CA PRO A 8 15.51 -12.64 22.31
C PRO A 8 15.81 -12.45 20.81
N HIS A 9 14.78 -12.41 19.96
CA HIS A 9 14.88 -12.21 18.52
C HIS A 9 14.79 -10.72 18.11
N VAL A 10 14.64 -9.81 19.08
CA VAL A 10 14.65 -8.36 18.87
C VAL A 10 16.05 -7.81 19.09
N THR A 11 16.62 -7.14 18.08
CA THR A 11 17.90 -6.44 18.21
C THR A 11 17.84 -5.03 17.61
N PHE A 12 18.80 -4.18 17.99
CA PHE A 12 18.92 -2.80 17.50
C PHE A 12 20.27 -2.62 16.82
N PRO A 13 20.45 -3.18 15.61
CA PRO A 13 21.70 -3.04 14.87
C PRO A 13 21.96 -1.58 14.56
N SER A 14 23.25 -1.22 14.48
CA SER A 14 23.71 0.09 14.03
C SER A 14 24.63 -0.06 12.82
N GLY A 15 24.68 0.98 11.98
CA GLY A 15 25.52 1.01 10.79
C GLY A 15 24.74 1.20 9.48
N PRO A 16 25.46 1.24 8.34
CA PRO A 16 24.88 1.56 7.05
C PRO A 16 23.99 0.44 6.52
N ALA A 17 22.92 0.79 5.81
CA ALA A 17 22.05 -0.16 5.09
C ALA A 17 22.27 -0.06 3.56
N SER A 18 21.41 -0.71 2.77
CA SER A 18 21.36 -0.53 1.31
C SER A 18 20.97 0.91 0.95
N PRO A 19 21.22 1.35 -0.31
CA PRO A 19 20.72 2.64 -0.79
C PRO A 19 19.21 2.76 -0.63
N CYS A 20 18.73 3.96 -0.28
CA CYS A 20 17.32 4.23 -0.06
C CYS A 20 16.51 3.99 -1.34
N PRO A 21 15.46 3.17 -1.31
CA PRO A 21 14.69 2.87 -2.51
C PRO A 21 13.74 4.02 -2.94
N ALA A 22 13.53 5.02 -2.08
CA ALA A 22 12.72 6.20 -2.39
C ALA A 22 13.52 7.31 -3.09
N CYS A 23 14.71 7.67 -2.59
CA CYS A 23 15.52 8.77 -3.15
C CYS A 23 16.82 8.34 -3.82
N GLY A 24 17.30 7.11 -3.60
CA GLY A 24 18.61 6.63 -4.04
C GLY A 24 19.78 7.08 -3.16
N GLY A 25 19.53 7.79 -2.06
CA GLY A 25 20.54 8.23 -1.10
C GLY A 25 21.26 7.07 -0.41
N THR A 26 22.54 7.25 -0.10
CA THR A 26 23.39 6.22 0.51
C THR A 26 23.55 6.38 2.02
N GLU A 27 23.14 7.52 2.57
CA GLU A 27 23.17 7.77 4.02
C GLU A 27 21.96 7.12 4.69
N THR A 28 21.98 5.79 4.79
CA THR A 28 20.93 4.99 5.43
C THR A 28 21.46 4.33 6.69
N ARG A 29 20.64 4.24 7.75
CA ARG A 29 21.05 3.67 9.04
C ARG A 29 20.05 2.67 9.55
N ARG A 30 20.52 1.47 9.90
CA ARG A 30 19.72 0.44 10.57
C ARG A 30 19.43 0.86 12.00
N PHE A 31 18.28 0.44 12.52
CA PHE A 31 17.93 0.72 13.92
C PHE A 31 17.09 -0.35 14.60
N TYR A 32 16.50 -1.30 13.88
CA TYR A 32 15.63 -2.33 14.45
C TYR A 32 15.72 -3.62 13.64
N ARG A 33 15.67 -4.78 14.31
CA ARG A 33 15.65 -6.09 13.66
C ARG A 33 14.81 -7.08 14.46
N LEU A 34 14.05 -7.87 13.72
CA LEU A 34 13.29 -9.04 14.17
C LEU A 34 13.70 -10.24 13.32
N GLU A 35 14.15 -11.32 13.97
CA GLU A 35 14.53 -12.55 13.28
C GLU A 35 13.35 -13.50 13.14
N SER A 36 13.32 -14.23 12.01
CA SER A 36 12.38 -15.35 11.77
C SER A 36 10.89 -15.01 11.97
N ILE A 37 10.43 -13.89 11.41
CA ILE A 37 9.01 -13.54 11.39
C ILE A 37 8.30 -14.16 10.19
N PRO A 38 7.00 -14.49 10.27
CA PRO A 38 6.21 -14.90 9.11
C PRO A 38 6.28 -13.86 7.99
N VAL A 39 6.42 -14.31 6.74
CA VAL A 39 6.46 -13.40 5.57
C VAL A 39 5.09 -12.78 5.24
N HIS A 40 4.03 -13.24 5.90
CA HIS A 40 2.65 -12.76 5.76
C HIS A 40 1.94 -12.71 7.11
N SER A 41 1.02 -11.77 7.29
CA SER A 41 0.24 -11.61 8.53
C SER A 41 -1.24 -11.99 8.43
N CYS A 42 -1.82 -12.04 7.22
CA CYS A 42 -3.27 -12.26 7.02
C CYS A 42 -3.58 -13.50 6.19
N VAL A 43 -2.75 -14.55 6.30
CA VAL A 43 -2.98 -15.84 5.64
C VAL A 43 -3.57 -16.84 6.64
N LEU A 44 -4.71 -17.44 6.29
CA LEU A 44 -5.36 -18.46 7.13
C LEU A 44 -4.84 -19.86 6.79
N LEU A 45 -4.10 -20.46 7.72
CA LEU A 45 -3.52 -21.79 7.56
C LEU A 45 -4.49 -22.88 8.03
N LYS A 46 -4.61 -23.94 7.23
CA LYS A 46 -5.64 -24.99 7.41
C LYS A 46 -5.36 -25.93 8.57
N ASP A 47 -4.10 -26.07 8.97
CA ASP A 47 -3.68 -26.97 10.03
C ASP A 47 -2.41 -26.49 10.74
N ALA A 48 -2.13 -27.10 11.90
CA ALA A 48 -1.02 -26.74 12.75
C ALA A 48 0.35 -27.13 12.18
N GLN A 49 0.43 -28.07 11.24
CA GLN A 49 1.69 -28.43 10.60
C GLN A 49 2.09 -27.33 9.61
N SER A 50 1.16 -26.93 8.74
CA SER A 50 1.31 -25.81 7.81
C SER A 50 1.70 -24.51 8.54
N ALA A 51 1.14 -24.27 9.73
CA ALA A 51 1.51 -23.13 10.58
C ALA A 51 2.95 -23.16 11.10
N ARG A 52 3.49 -24.33 11.41
CA ARG A 52 4.88 -24.46 11.89
C ARG A 52 5.89 -24.41 10.76
N GLU A 53 5.48 -24.83 9.56
CA GLU A 53 6.30 -24.86 8.35
C GLU A 53 6.17 -23.57 7.52
N PHE A 54 5.36 -22.61 7.98
CA PHE A 54 5.09 -21.38 7.25
C PHE A 54 6.39 -20.59 7.01
N PRO A 55 6.62 -20.05 5.80
CA PRO A 55 7.85 -19.35 5.49
C PRO A 55 8.10 -18.16 6.42
N THR A 56 9.34 -18.03 6.86
CA THR A 56 9.80 -16.92 7.69
C THR A 56 10.97 -16.18 7.02
N ALA A 57 11.14 -14.92 7.39
CA ALA A 57 12.25 -14.09 6.99
C ALA A 57 12.65 -13.14 8.11
N ASP A 58 13.84 -12.56 7.98
CA ASP A 58 14.30 -11.53 8.90
C ASP A 58 13.79 -10.17 8.43
N LEU A 59 13.23 -9.40 9.36
CA LEU A 59 12.85 -8.02 9.17
C LEU A 59 13.92 -7.13 9.81
N GLU A 60 14.45 -6.18 9.04
CA GLU A 60 15.31 -5.12 9.56
C GLU A 60 14.68 -3.79 9.15
N LEU A 61 14.79 -2.73 9.96
CA LEU A 61 14.38 -1.39 9.55
C LEU A 61 15.59 -0.48 9.46
N ALA A 62 15.63 0.28 8.37
CA ALA A 62 16.59 1.32 8.11
C ALA A 62 15.89 2.65 7.84
N ALA A 63 16.50 3.75 8.29
CA ALA A 63 16.07 5.12 8.05
C ALA A 63 17.05 5.84 7.12
N CYS A 64 16.54 6.43 6.05
CA CYS A 64 17.33 7.31 5.19
C CYS A 64 17.48 8.70 5.83
N GLN A 65 18.72 9.17 5.95
CA GLN A 65 19.03 10.49 6.49
C GLN A 65 18.81 11.62 5.46
N ASP A 66 18.74 11.29 4.17
CA ASP A 66 18.52 12.28 3.10
C ASP A 66 17.04 12.65 2.92
N CYS A 67 16.13 11.68 3.04
CA CYS A 67 14.69 11.89 2.79
C CYS A 67 13.76 11.43 3.91
N GLY A 68 14.26 10.80 4.97
CA GLY A 68 13.45 10.31 6.09
C GLY A 68 12.68 9.01 5.84
N PHE A 69 12.84 8.37 4.68
CA PHE A 69 12.14 7.13 4.36
C PHE A 69 12.60 5.97 5.26
N LEU A 70 11.63 5.25 5.84
CA LEU A 70 11.86 4.01 6.58
C LEU A 70 11.57 2.82 5.67
N PHE A 71 12.44 1.81 5.67
CA PHE A 71 12.30 0.66 4.79
C PHE A 71 12.96 -0.59 5.36
N ASN A 72 12.54 -1.75 4.86
CA ASN A 72 13.18 -3.03 5.14
C ASN A 72 14.28 -3.34 4.11
N PRO A 73 15.59 -3.22 4.44
CA PRO A 73 16.67 -3.49 3.50
C PRO A 73 16.82 -4.99 3.18
N LEU A 74 16.14 -5.88 3.92
CA LEU A 74 16.13 -7.32 3.72
C LEU A 74 14.86 -7.82 3.01
N PHE A 75 14.00 -6.90 2.58
CA PHE A 75 12.79 -7.26 1.87
C PHE A 75 13.12 -7.96 0.54
N ASP A 76 12.48 -9.10 0.33
CA ASP A 76 12.59 -9.91 -0.87
C ASP A 76 11.19 -10.19 -1.39
N GLU A 77 10.82 -9.47 -2.46
CA GLU A 77 9.51 -9.55 -3.10
C GLU A 77 9.17 -10.98 -3.55
N ALA A 78 10.18 -11.81 -3.89
CA ALA A 78 9.97 -13.19 -4.30
C ALA A 78 9.45 -14.12 -3.18
N ARG A 79 9.46 -13.65 -1.93
CA ARG A 79 8.91 -14.37 -0.76
C ARG A 79 7.46 -14.04 -0.48
N ILE A 80 6.92 -13.01 -1.13
CA ILE A 80 5.54 -12.60 -0.96
C ILE A 80 4.67 -13.32 -2.00
N ASP A 81 3.64 -13.98 -1.49
CA ASP A 81 2.60 -14.63 -2.30
C ASP A 81 1.27 -13.93 -2.08
N TYR A 82 0.80 -13.20 -3.08
CA TYR A 82 -0.50 -12.50 -3.06
C TYR A 82 -1.65 -13.39 -3.58
N SER A 83 -1.59 -14.71 -3.35
CA SER A 83 -2.64 -15.66 -3.74
C SER A 83 -3.96 -15.45 -2.98
N GLU A 84 -5.03 -16.09 -3.48
CA GLU A 84 -6.44 -15.87 -3.06
C GLU A 84 -6.74 -16.17 -1.57
N ASP A 85 -5.84 -16.83 -0.84
CA ASP A 85 -6.03 -17.19 0.58
C ASP A 85 -5.68 -16.03 1.56
N TYR A 86 -5.39 -14.84 1.03
CA TYR A 86 -5.20 -13.60 1.79
C TYR A 86 -6.57 -12.96 2.10
N GLU A 87 -6.90 -12.80 3.39
CA GLU A 87 -8.14 -12.13 3.82
C GLU A 87 -7.81 -10.88 4.63
N GLU A 88 -7.89 -9.74 3.96
CA GLU A 88 -7.56 -8.42 4.49
C GLU A 88 -8.80 -7.51 4.62
N THR A 89 -10.02 -8.03 4.44
CA THR A 89 -11.23 -7.21 4.45
C THR A 89 -11.46 -6.49 5.77
N GLN A 90 -11.50 -5.15 5.70
CA GLN A 90 -11.99 -4.32 6.80
C GLN A 90 -13.44 -3.85 6.58
N GLY A 91 -14.04 -4.19 5.43
CA GLY A 91 -15.33 -3.66 4.99
C GLY A 91 -16.53 -3.96 5.91
N TYR A 92 -16.43 -4.99 6.76
CA TYR A 92 -17.47 -5.32 7.74
C TYR A 92 -17.41 -4.44 9.00
N SER A 93 -16.27 -3.79 9.28
CA SER A 93 -16.10 -2.89 10.42
C SER A 93 -16.89 -1.59 10.22
N GLY A 94 -17.78 -1.26 11.17
CA GLY A 94 -18.50 0.02 11.16
C GLY A 94 -17.56 1.21 11.29
N THR A 95 -16.48 1.08 12.06
CA THR A 95 -15.46 2.11 12.23
C THR A 95 -14.69 2.36 10.93
N PHE A 96 -14.28 1.29 10.23
CA PHE A 96 -13.56 1.43 8.96
C PHE A 96 -14.44 2.07 7.89
N ARG A 97 -15.72 1.66 7.81
CA ARG A 97 -16.68 2.28 6.89
C ARG A 97 -16.87 3.77 7.16
N ALA A 98 -17.05 4.17 8.42
CA ALA A 98 -17.15 5.58 8.78
C ALA A 98 -15.88 6.37 8.43
N PHE A 99 -14.70 5.78 8.64
CA PHE A 99 -13.42 6.35 8.21
C PHE A 99 -13.37 6.52 6.68
N LEU A 100 -13.74 5.48 5.92
CA LEU A 100 -13.75 5.49 4.46
C LEU A 100 -14.70 6.56 3.91
N ASP A 101 -15.91 6.66 4.45
CA ASP A 101 -16.90 7.69 4.09
C ASP A 101 -16.34 9.10 4.34
N ALA A 102 -15.71 9.32 5.49
CA ALA A 102 -15.09 10.61 5.84
C ALA A 102 -13.90 10.94 4.92
N THR A 103 -13.07 9.94 4.59
CA THR A 103 -11.95 10.08 3.65
C THR A 103 -12.47 10.45 2.27
N ILE A 104 -13.50 9.78 1.76
CA ILE A 104 -14.12 10.10 0.46
C ILE A 104 -14.70 11.52 0.47
N ALA A 105 -15.45 11.88 1.51
CA ALA A 105 -16.01 13.22 1.64
C ALA A 105 -14.92 14.30 1.64
N ASN A 106 -13.79 14.06 2.32
CA ASN A 106 -12.64 14.95 2.31
C ASN A 106 -12.00 15.03 0.92
N GLN A 107 -11.77 13.89 0.25
CA GLN A 107 -11.15 13.87 -1.08
C GLN A 107 -12.01 14.51 -2.17
N LEU A 108 -13.34 14.57 -1.98
CA LEU A 108 -14.27 15.24 -2.89
C LEU A 108 -14.58 16.68 -2.48
N ALA A 109 -14.18 17.11 -1.28
CA ALA A 109 -14.43 18.46 -0.81
C ALA A 109 -13.77 19.50 -1.75
N ASN A 110 -14.57 20.38 -2.33
CA ASN A 110 -14.15 21.41 -3.29
C ASN A 110 -13.50 20.87 -4.58
N ARG A 111 -13.75 19.61 -4.94
CA ARG A 111 -13.20 18.96 -6.12
C ARG A 111 -14.33 18.36 -6.95
N ASP A 112 -14.61 18.96 -8.11
CA ASP A 112 -15.60 18.43 -9.05
C ASP A 112 -15.03 17.26 -9.85
N ALA A 113 -15.62 16.09 -9.66
CA ALA A 113 -15.28 14.85 -10.35
C ALA A 113 -16.49 14.23 -11.07
N ALA A 114 -17.61 14.95 -11.21
CA ALA A 114 -18.81 14.45 -11.89
C ALA A 114 -18.52 14.09 -13.35
N GLY A 115 -18.83 12.86 -13.74
CA GLY A 115 -18.55 12.26 -15.06
C GLY A 115 -17.07 12.04 -15.38
N ALA A 116 -16.15 12.51 -14.52
CA ALA A 116 -14.72 12.38 -14.71
C ALA A 116 -14.27 10.93 -14.54
N LEU A 117 -13.02 10.65 -14.93
CA LEU A 117 -12.39 9.37 -14.67
C LEU A 117 -11.57 9.45 -13.36
N ILE A 118 -11.80 8.50 -12.45
CA ILE A 118 -10.96 8.25 -11.29
C ILE A 118 -10.15 6.98 -11.57
N LEU A 119 -8.84 7.05 -11.36
CA LEU A 119 -7.94 5.91 -11.46
C LEU A 119 -7.47 5.52 -10.06
N GLU A 120 -7.63 4.25 -9.67
CA GLU A 120 -7.02 3.70 -8.46
C GLU A 120 -5.92 2.70 -8.84
N ILE A 121 -4.70 2.97 -8.37
CA ILE A 121 -3.53 2.08 -8.51
C ILE A 121 -3.44 1.25 -7.23
N GLY A 122 -3.41 -0.07 -7.38
CA GLY A 122 -3.50 -1.00 -6.26
C GLY A 122 -4.91 -1.02 -5.66
N CYS A 123 -5.92 -1.23 -6.51
CA CYS A 123 -7.31 -1.14 -6.09
C CYS A 123 -7.81 -2.34 -5.27
N GLY A 124 -7.02 -3.41 -5.15
CA GLY A 124 -7.43 -4.69 -4.59
C GLY A 124 -8.78 -5.13 -5.15
N ARG A 125 -9.77 -5.32 -4.27
CA ARG A 125 -11.14 -5.71 -4.63
C ARG A 125 -12.03 -4.56 -5.14
N GLY A 126 -11.58 -3.32 -5.09
CA GLY A 126 -12.25 -2.15 -5.69
C GLY A 126 -13.25 -1.40 -4.80
N ASP A 127 -13.31 -1.73 -3.50
CA ASP A 127 -14.31 -1.17 -2.57
C ASP A 127 -14.22 0.37 -2.47
N PHE A 128 -13.01 0.93 -2.45
CA PHE A 128 -12.82 2.38 -2.44
C PHE A 128 -13.21 3.02 -3.77
N LEU A 129 -12.71 2.51 -4.90
CA LEU A 129 -13.03 3.04 -6.22
C LEU A 129 -14.54 3.07 -6.47
N GLU A 130 -15.26 2.01 -6.10
CA GLU A 130 -16.72 1.98 -6.18
C GLU A 130 -17.35 3.12 -5.40
N GLN A 131 -16.99 3.26 -4.13
CA GLN A 131 -17.62 4.23 -3.23
C GLN A 131 -17.32 5.68 -3.65
N ILE A 132 -16.07 5.99 -4.00
CA ILE A 132 -15.72 7.33 -4.45
C ILE A 132 -16.35 7.67 -5.80
N CYS A 133 -16.43 6.72 -6.73
CA CYS A 133 -17.10 6.95 -8.02
C CYS A 133 -18.60 7.17 -7.83
N ARG A 134 -19.24 6.40 -6.95
CA ARG A 134 -20.66 6.58 -6.62
C ARG A 134 -20.92 7.95 -5.97
N ALA A 135 -20.09 8.34 -5.00
CA ALA A 135 -20.22 9.63 -4.31
C ALA A 135 -19.97 10.83 -5.25
N ALA A 136 -19.10 10.67 -6.24
CA ALA A 136 -18.73 11.73 -7.18
C ALA A 136 -19.58 11.75 -8.48
N ASP A 137 -20.46 10.77 -8.72
CA ASP A 137 -21.04 10.49 -10.05
C ASP A 137 -19.95 10.34 -11.15
N ALA A 138 -18.85 9.67 -10.82
CA ALA A 138 -17.69 9.49 -11.68
C ALA A 138 -17.65 8.10 -12.37
N ARG A 139 -16.74 7.98 -13.33
CA ARG A 139 -16.29 6.72 -13.94
C ARG A 139 -15.02 6.27 -13.23
N GLY A 140 -14.75 4.96 -13.19
CA GLY A 140 -13.58 4.42 -12.49
C GLY A 140 -12.81 3.38 -13.27
N ILE A 141 -11.48 3.41 -13.15
CA ILE A 141 -10.59 2.31 -13.53
C ILE A 141 -9.75 1.93 -12.31
N GLY A 142 -9.80 0.67 -11.91
CA GLY A 142 -8.91 0.10 -10.90
C GLY A 142 -7.86 -0.77 -11.58
N ILE A 143 -6.61 -0.68 -11.15
CA ILE A 143 -5.49 -1.46 -11.71
C ILE A 143 -4.78 -2.15 -10.57
N ASP A 144 -4.81 -3.49 -10.56
CA ASP A 144 -4.19 -4.29 -9.50
C ASP A 144 -3.92 -5.72 -9.99
N PRO A 145 -2.71 -6.28 -9.78
CA PRO A 145 -2.40 -7.69 -10.08
C PRO A 145 -3.25 -8.70 -9.31
N SER A 146 -3.85 -8.33 -8.18
CA SER A 146 -4.76 -9.16 -7.38
C SER A 146 -6.23 -8.96 -7.74
N SER A 147 -6.58 -7.97 -8.58
CA SER A 147 -7.97 -7.69 -8.90
C SER A 147 -8.63 -8.86 -9.65
N THR A 148 -9.91 -9.12 -9.40
CA THR A 148 -10.63 -10.14 -10.18
C THR A 148 -10.93 -9.60 -11.58
N ALA A 149 -10.30 -10.19 -12.60
CA ALA A 149 -10.49 -9.80 -14.00
C ALA A 149 -11.98 -9.83 -14.39
N GLY A 150 -12.47 -8.75 -15.00
CA GLY A 150 -13.82 -8.69 -15.57
C GLY A 150 -14.96 -8.51 -14.56
N ARG A 151 -14.67 -8.21 -13.27
CA ARG A 151 -15.71 -7.74 -12.35
C ARG A 151 -16.28 -6.43 -12.90
N VAL A 152 -17.54 -6.46 -13.30
CA VAL A 152 -18.33 -5.26 -13.57
C VAL A 152 -19.45 -5.33 -12.56
N ASP A 153 -19.43 -4.45 -11.56
CA ASP A 153 -20.61 -4.29 -10.72
C ASP A 153 -21.57 -3.34 -11.47
N PRO A 154 -22.71 -3.85 -11.99
CA PRO A 154 -23.65 -3.05 -12.76
C PRO A 154 -24.39 -2.01 -11.91
N THR A 155 -24.27 -2.08 -10.58
CA THR A 155 -24.86 -1.14 -9.62
C THR A 155 -23.86 -0.08 -9.12
N ALA A 156 -22.57 -0.30 -9.36
CA ALA A 156 -21.48 0.55 -8.90
C ALA A 156 -21.16 1.65 -9.93
N GLY A 157 -21.91 2.75 -9.90
CA GLY A 157 -21.57 3.98 -10.63
C GLY A 157 -21.57 3.86 -12.17
N ARG A 158 -20.98 4.88 -12.83
CA ARG A 158 -20.97 4.99 -14.30
C ARG A 158 -19.78 4.23 -14.90
N GLY A 159 -19.86 2.90 -14.95
CA GLY A 159 -18.94 2.08 -15.76
C GLY A 159 -17.54 1.90 -15.16
N LEU A 160 -17.48 1.27 -13.98
CA LEU A 160 -16.23 0.78 -13.39
C LEU A 160 -15.59 -0.30 -14.26
N ARG A 161 -14.26 -0.30 -14.30
CA ARG A 161 -13.44 -1.35 -14.93
C ARG A 161 -12.29 -1.71 -14.00
N PHE A 162 -12.03 -2.99 -13.83
CA PHE A 162 -10.87 -3.48 -13.09
C PHE A 162 -9.93 -4.20 -14.05
N LEU A 163 -8.65 -3.78 -14.05
CA LEU A 163 -7.60 -4.32 -14.89
C LEU A 163 -6.68 -5.18 -14.02
N HIS A 164 -6.67 -6.49 -14.30
CA HIS A 164 -5.82 -7.48 -13.64
C HIS A 164 -4.41 -7.43 -14.23
N GLU A 165 -3.65 -6.40 -13.86
CA GLU A 165 -2.30 -6.14 -14.34
C GLU A 165 -1.60 -5.08 -13.49
N GLU A 166 -0.28 -4.96 -13.65
CA GLU A 166 0.51 -3.89 -13.02
C GLU A 166 0.35 -2.54 -13.72
N TYR A 167 0.32 -1.47 -12.91
CA TYR A 167 0.36 -0.10 -13.42
C TYR A 167 1.71 0.22 -14.08
N SER A 168 1.67 0.48 -15.39
CA SER A 168 2.86 0.73 -16.22
C SER A 168 2.62 1.83 -17.27
N GLU A 169 3.62 2.09 -18.13
CA GLU A 169 3.57 3.16 -19.14
C GLU A 169 2.38 3.06 -20.12
N LYS A 170 1.83 1.85 -20.33
CA LYS A 170 0.67 1.64 -21.22
C LYS A 170 -0.58 2.43 -20.77
N HIS A 171 -0.64 2.78 -19.49
CA HIS A 171 -1.78 3.50 -18.90
C HIS A 171 -1.64 5.02 -18.96
N LEU A 172 -0.49 5.56 -19.40
CA LEU A 172 -0.25 7.01 -19.42
C LEU A 172 -1.16 7.77 -20.41
N ALA A 173 -1.80 7.05 -21.33
CA ALA A 173 -2.80 7.59 -22.23
C ALA A 173 -4.20 7.75 -21.58
N LEU A 174 -4.41 7.21 -20.38
CA LEU A 174 -5.62 7.49 -19.61
C LEU A 174 -5.63 8.98 -19.23
N ASP A 175 -6.82 9.56 -19.10
CA ASP A 175 -7.00 10.95 -18.67
C ASP A 175 -7.83 11.02 -17.38
N PRO A 176 -7.29 10.53 -16.25
CA PRO A 176 -7.99 10.60 -14.99
C PRO A 176 -7.94 12.02 -14.42
N ARG A 177 -9.06 12.46 -13.83
CA ARG A 177 -9.10 13.68 -13.02
C ARG A 177 -8.45 13.47 -11.65
N MET A 178 -8.50 12.24 -11.15
CA MET A 178 -7.89 11.82 -9.89
C MET A 178 -7.11 10.52 -10.08
N ILE A 179 -5.89 10.48 -9.54
CA ILE A 179 -5.13 9.24 -9.35
C ILE A 179 -5.06 8.95 -7.85
N ALA A 180 -5.65 7.84 -7.41
CA ALA A 180 -5.58 7.34 -6.05
C ALA A 180 -4.56 6.19 -5.96
N CYS A 181 -3.83 6.10 -4.86
CA CYS A 181 -3.01 4.96 -4.50
C CYS A 181 -3.07 4.80 -2.99
N ARG A 182 -3.87 3.84 -2.53
CA ARG A 182 -4.13 3.60 -1.12
C ARG A 182 -3.61 2.23 -0.76
N HIS A 183 -2.96 2.12 0.38
CA HIS A 183 -2.55 0.84 0.94
C HIS A 183 -1.80 -0.05 -0.05
N THR A 184 -0.87 0.55 -0.78
CA THR A 184 -0.18 -0.05 -1.94
C THR A 184 1.27 0.41 -1.98
N LEU A 185 1.50 1.73 -1.86
CA LEU A 185 2.83 2.31 -2.00
C LEU A 185 3.81 1.76 -0.94
N GLU A 186 3.31 1.48 0.26
CA GLU A 186 4.07 0.90 1.37
C GLU A 186 4.48 -0.56 1.15
N HIS A 187 3.82 -1.26 0.22
CA HIS A 187 4.12 -2.66 -0.12
C HIS A 187 5.12 -2.78 -1.27
N LEU A 188 5.41 -1.67 -1.96
CA LEU A 188 6.38 -1.65 -3.07
C LEU A 188 7.76 -1.29 -2.56
N TYR A 189 8.72 -2.19 -2.73
CA TYR A 189 10.10 -1.90 -2.35
C TYR A 189 10.62 -0.65 -3.09
N ARG A 190 10.45 -0.59 -4.42
CA ARG A 190 10.95 0.50 -5.28
C ARG A 190 9.96 1.65 -5.42
N VAL A 191 9.61 2.28 -4.30
CA VAL A 191 8.66 3.41 -4.20
C VAL A 191 8.93 4.51 -5.24
N ARG A 192 10.21 4.83 -5.50
CA ARG A 192 10.60 5.86 -6.47
C ARG A 192 10.03 5.62 -7.86
N ASP A 193 9.99 4.36 -8.30
CA ASP A 193 9.63 4.01 -9.67
C ASP A 193 8.13 4.27 -9.90
N LEU A 194 7.27 3.88 -8.94
CA LEU A 194 5.85 4.18 -9.01
C LEU A 194 5.58 5.69 -8.95
N VAL A 195 6.22 6.41 -8.01
CA VAL A 195 6.03 7.86 -7.89
C VAL A 195 6.50 8.60 -9.15
N ALA A 196 7.62 8.18 -9.75
CA ALA A 196 8.11 8.75 -11.00
C ALA A 196 7.15 8.47 -12.17
N LEU A 197 6.58 7.28 -12.24
CA LEU A 197 5.58 6.93 -13.26
C LEU A 197 4.30 7.74 -13.10
N ILE A 198 3.79 7.91 -11.87
CA ILE A 198 2.64 8.77 -11.58
C ILE A 198 2.97 10.22 -11.95
N ARG A 199 4.18 10.71 -11.63
CA ARG A 199 4.61 12.06 -12.04
C ARG A 199 4.57 12.23 -13.56
N LYS A 200 5.10 11.27 -14.31
CA LYS A 200 5.03 11.25 -15.78
C LYS A 200 3.59 11.25 -16.29
N HIS A 201 2.67 10.54 -15.62
CA HIS A 201 1.25 10.57 -15.95
C HIS A 201 0.64 11.96 -15.75
N LEU A 202 1.01 12.66 -14.67
CA LEU A 202 0.50 14.00 -14.35
C LEU A 202 1.03 15.09 -15.29
N ASP A 203 2.26 14.96 -15.79
CA ASP A 203 2.90 15.97 -16.66
C ASP A 203 2.10 16.26 -17.95
N ALA A 204 1.19 15.36 -18.35
CA ALA A 204 0.36 15.50 -19.53
C ALA A 204 -0.89 16.38 -19.37
N GLY A 205 -1.23 16.90 -18.17
CA GLY A 205 -2.46 17.67 -17.97
C GLY A 205 -2.51 18.57 -16.74
N GLN A 206 -3.25 19.68 -16.85
CA GLN A 206 -3.54 20.59 -15.73
C GLN A 206 -4.84 20.17 -15.02
N GLY A 207 -4.94 20.43 -13.70
CA GLY A 207 -6.18 20.23 -12.93
C GLY A 207 -6.44 18.81 -12.41
N ARG A 208 -5.47 17.89 -12.57
CA ARG A 208 -5.46 16.56 -11.96
C ARG A 208 -4.97 16.63 -10.52
N TRP A 209 -5.49 15.81 -9.64
CA TRP A 209 -4.96 15.66 -8.28
C TRP A 209 -4.62 14.20 -7.97
N THR A 210 -3.69 14.02 -7.03
CA THR A 210 -3.23 12.71 -6.58
C THR A 210 -3.56 12.54 -5.11
N PHE A 211 -3.99 11.34 -4.75
CA PHE A 211 -4.28 10.95 -3.38
C PHE A 211 -3.47 9.71 -3.03
N PHE A 212 -2.66 9.83 -1.98
CA PHE A 212 -1.95 8.70 -1.38
C PHE A 212 -2.48 8.49 0.04
N GLU A 213 -2.71 7.24 0.40
CA GLU A 213 -3.01 6.82 1.78
C GLU A 213 -2.05 5.70 2.14
N VAL A 214 -1.18 5.96 3.12
CA VAL A 214 -0.17 5.04 3.64
C VAL A 214 -0.17 5.13 5.17
N PRO A 215 0.28 4.09 5.90
CA PRO A 215 0.48 4.13 7.34
C PRO A 215 1.38 5.28 7.77
N ASP A 216 1.00 5.95 8.86
CA ASP A 216 1.83 6.99 9.48
C ASP A 216 2.93 6.35 10.34
N SER A 217 4.16 6.37 9.82
CA SER A 217 5.33 5.87 10.55
C SER A 217 5.60 6.63 11.85
N LEU A 218 5.24 7.91 11.96
CA LEU A 218 5.43 8.65 13.21
C LEU A 218 4.50 8.12 14.30
N ARG A 219 3.25 7.79 13.97
CA ARG A 219 2.35 7.10 14.92
C ARG A 219 2.96 5.78 15.36
N ILE A 220 3.43 4.95 14.42
CA ILE A 220 4.02 3.64 14.72
C ILE A 220 5.19 3.77 15.70
N LEU A 221 6.11 4.71 15.44
CA LEU A 221 7.27 4.94 16.30
C LEU A 221 6.90 5.53 17.67
N ASN A 222 5.94 6.46 17.72
CA ASN A 222 5.52 7.11 18.97
C ASN A 222 4.77 6.17 19.90
N GLU A 223 3.91 5.32 19.35
CA GLU A 223 3.11 4.35 20.11
C GLU A 223 3.90 3.07 20.42
N GLY A 224 5.00 2.81 19.69
CA GLY A 224 5.67 1.51 19.71
C GLY A 224 4.78 0.41 19.14
N ALA A 225 4.00 0.73 18.10
CA ALA A 225 3.03 -0.15 17.47
C ALA A 225 3.71 -1.20 16.58
N PHE A 226 4.51 -2.07 17.19
CA PHE A 226 5.32 -3.07 16.49
C PHE A 226 4.48 -4.06 15.65
N TRP A 227 3.20 -4.23 15.99
CA TRP A 227 2.25 -5.07 15.26
C TRP A 227 1.87 -4.51 13.88
N ASP A 228 2.20 -3.24 13.61
CA ASP A 228 2.00 -2.59 12.30
C ASP A 228 3.27 -2.66 11.43
N VAL A 229 4.31 -3.37 11.88
CA VAL A 229 5.53 -3.62 11.10
C VAL A 229 5.63 -5.13 10.82
N TYR A 230 5.43 -5.49 9.56
CA TYR A 230 5.54 -6.86 9.04
C TYR A 230 6.61 -6.92 7.94
N TYR A 231 6.90 -8.14 7.46
CA TYR A 231 8.02 -8.41 6.57
C TYR A 231 8.01 -7.56 5.30
#